data_AF-A0A920DPG4-F1
#
_entry.id   AF-A0A920DPG4-F1
#
_cell.length_a   1.000
_cell.length_b   1.000
_cell.length_c   1.000
_cell.angle_alpha   90.00
_cell.angle_beta   90.00
_cell.angle_gamma   90.00
#
_symmetry.space_group_name_H-M   'P 1'
#
loop_
_entity.id
_entity.type
_entity.pdbx_description
1 polymer ?
#
loop_
_entity_poly.entity_id
_entity_poly.type
_entity_poly.pdbx_seq_one_letter_code
_entity_poly.pdbx_strand_id
1 'polypeptide(L)'
;MVEICKEEGTAMRIGTNHGSLSDRILSRYGDTPIGMVESALEFLRICKSLDYHNVIISMKASNPQVMVQAYRLLINKMENEGMSYPLHLGVTEAGEGEDGRIKSAVGIGALLEDGIGDTVRVSLTEEPEFEIPELKLL
;
A
#
# COMPACT_ATOMS: atom_id res chain seq x y z
N MET A 1 19.87 -2.31 6.12
CA MET A 1 18.97 -1.42 5.34
C MET A 1 18.48 -0.27 6.20
N VAL A 2 17.72 -0.51 7.27
CA VAL A 2 17.23 0.57 8.17
C VAL A 2 18.36 1.47 8.69
N GLU A 3 19.47 0.89 9.16
CA GLU A 3 20.64 1.66 9.64
C GLU A 3 21.18 2.61 8.58
N ILE A 4 21.45 2.11 7.36
CA ILE A 4 21.91 2.92 6.23
C ILE A 4 20.91 4.03 5.91
N CYS A 5 19.60 3.73 5.85
CA CYS A 5 18.59 4.75 5.59
C CYS A 5 18.53 5.80 6.70
N LYS A 6 18.81 5.42 7.96
CA LYS A 6 18.86 6.34 9.10
C LYS A 6 20.09 7.25 9.02
N GLU A 7 21.25 6.70 8.68
CA GLU A 7 22.51 7.45 8.49
C GLU A 7 22.39 8.46 7.35
N GLU A 8 21.78 8.07 6.23
CA GLU A 8 21.62 8.90 5.04
C GLU A 8 20.36 9.79 5.05
N GLY A 9 19.58 9.78 6.13
CA GLY A 9 18.33 10.54 6.23
C GLY A 9 17.29 10.20 5.14
N THR A 10 17.35 8.99 4.59
CA THR A 10 16.52 8.54 3.46
C THR A 10 15.21 7.94 3.95
N ALA A 11 14.11 8.18 3.24
CA ALA A 11 12.82 7.55 3.50
C ALA A 11 12.71 6.15 2.86
N MET A 12 12.00 5.25 3.53
CA MET A 12 11.79 3.88 3.06
C MET A 12 10.30 3.60 2.83
N ARG A 13 9.95 3.00 1.68
CA ARG A 13 8.59 2.51 1.44
C ARG A 13 8.48 1.02 1.73
N ILE A 14 7.65 0.64 2.70
CA ILE A 14 7.26 -0.75 2.96
C ILE A 14 6.04 -1.07 2.09
N GLY A 15 6.26 -1.90 1.07
CA GLY A 15 5.21 -2.32 0.15
C GLY A 15 4.82 -3.77 0.36
N THR A 16 3.55 -4.03 0.65
CA THR A 16 2.98 -5.38 0.61
C THR A 16 2.23 -5.58 -0.69
N ASN A 17 2.53 -6.67 -1.40
CA ASN A 17 1.83 -7.07 -2.61
C ASN A 17 1.08 -8.37 -2.34
N HIS A 18 -0.21 -8.41 -2.66
CA HIS A 18 -1.08 -9.56 -2.39
C HIS A 18 -0.54 -10.86 -3.00
N GLY A 19 -0.07 -10.80 -4.25
CA GLY A 19 0.47 -11.98 -4.95
C GLY A 19 1.85 -12.46 -4.50
N SER A 20 2.49 -11.81 -3.52
CA SER A 20 3.84 -12.18 -3.07
C SER A 20 3.97 -12.20 -1.54
N LEU A 21 2.89 -12.56 -0.83
CA LEU A 21 2.94 -12.79 0.61
C LEU A 21 3.88 -13.97 0.92
N SER A 22 4.62 -13.88 2.03
CA SER A 22 5.52 -14.95 2.44
C SER A 22 4.74 -16.19 2.89
N ASP A 23 5.34 -17.38 2.74
CA ASP A 23 4.73 -18.66 3.15
C ASP A 23 4.27 -18.66 4.62
N ARG A 24 5.01 -17.98 5.50
CA ARG A 24 4.67 -17.85 6.91
C ARG A 24 3.40 -17.03 7.12
N ILE A 25 3.21 -15.94 6.36
CA ILE A 25 2.01 -15.11 6.41
C ILE A 25 0.83 -15.89 5.83
N LEU A 26 1.01 -16.52 4.67
CA LEU A 26 -0.03 -17.33 4.02
C LEU A 26 -0.48 -18.49 4.92
N SER A 27 0.45 -19.18 5.57
CA SER A 27 0.12 -20.29 6.47
C SER A 27 -0.65 -19.86 7.73
N ARG A 28 -0.44 -18.63 8.21
CA ARG A 28 -1.07 -18.13 9.46
C ARG A 28 -2.38 -17.37 9.22
N TYR A 29 -2.44 -16.58 8.15
CA TYR A 29 -3.51 -15.62 7.89
C TYR A 29 -4.21 -15.84 6.55
N GLY A 30 -3.71 -16.76 5.72
CA GLY A 30 -4.20 -17.00 4.37
C GLY A 30 -3.90 -15.86 3.40
N ASP A 31 -4.39 -16.04 2.18
CA ASP A 31 -4.40 -15.00 1.14
C ASP A 31 -5.58 -14.04 1.38
N THR A 32 -5.43 -13.16 2.37
CA THR A 32 -6.50 -12.30 2.89
C THR A 32 -6.00 -10.86 3.16
N PRO A 33 -6.90 -9.87 3.28
CA PRO A 33 -6.53 -8.53 3.72
C PRO A 33 -5.76 -8.51 5.05
N ILE A 34 -6.11 -9.39 5.99
CA ILE A 34 -5.41 -9.52 7.28
C ILE A 34 -3.97 -9.99 7.06
N GLY A 35 -3.75 -10.96 6.17
CA GLY A 35 -2.41 -11.41 5.80
C GLY A 35 -1.55 -10.28 5.24
N MET A 36 -2.12 -9.44 4.37
CA MET A 36 -1.40 -8.27 3.84
C MET A 36 -1.02 -7.27 4.95
N VAL A 37 -1.96 -6.97 5.85
CA VAL A 37 -1.73 -6.03 6.94
C VAL A 37 -0.67 -6.54 7.92
N GLU A 38 -0.74 -7.81 8.32
CA GLU A 38 0.26 -8.39 9.23
C GLU A 38 1.65 -8.47 8.60
N SER A 39 1.73 -8.72 7.28
CA SER A 39 2.99 -8.64 6.54
C SER A 39 3.63 -7.25 6.66
N ALA A 40 2.82 -6.19 6.52
CA ALA A 40 3.29 -4.81 6.64
C ALA A 40 3.69 -4.45 8.08
N LEU A 41 2.82 -4.78 9.04
CA LEU A 41 3.03 -4.49 10.45
C LEU A 41 4.28 -5.16 11.00
N GLU A 42 4.65 -6.35 10.51
CA GLU A 42 5.90 -7.00 10.89
C GLU A 42 7.11 -6.08 10.64
N PHE A 43 7.21 -5.49 9.45
CA PHE A 43 8.32 -4.58 9.12
C PHE A 43 8.19 -3.22 9.82
N LEU A 44 6.97 -2.73 10.06
CA LEU A 44 6.75 -1.49 10.80
C LEU A 44 7.17 -1.62 12.27
N ARG A 45 6.84 -2.75 12.91
CA ARG A 45 7.28 -3.05 14.29
C ARG A 45 8.81 -3.09 14.37
N ILE A 46 9.50 -3.62 13.36
CA ILE A 46 10.96 -3.56 13.27
C ILE A 46 11.45 -2.11 13.17
N CYS A 47 10.90 -1.31 12.26
CA CYS A 47 11.28 0.11 12.12
C CYS A 47 11.06 0.89 13.41
N LYS A 48 9.92 0.70 14.08
CA LYS A 48 9.59 1.30 15.37
C LYS A 48 10.59 0.88 16.46
N SER A 49 10.97 -0.40 16.50
CA SER A 49 11.96 -0.89 17.49
C SER A 49 13.37 -0.31 17.30
N LEU A 50 13.69 0.09 16.07
CA LEU A 50 14.95 0.75 15.69
C LEU A 50 14.86 2.29 15.73
N ASP A 51 13.75 2.84 16.22
CA ASP A 51 13.46 4.27 16.24
C ASP A 51 13.67 4.92 14.86
N TYR A 52 13.11 4.30 13.82
CA TYR A 52 13.15 4.77 12.45
C TYR A 52 11.73 5.05 11.96
N HIS A 53 11.45 6.33 11.69
CA HIS A 53 10.09 6.83 11.41
C HIS A 53 9.90 7.37 10.00
N ASN A 54 10.97 7.47 9.20
CA ASN A 54 10.90 7.93 7.81
C ASN A 54 10.36 6.82 6.90
N VAL A 55 9.13 6.39 7.15
CA VAL A 55 8.50 5.23 6.52
C VAL A 55 7.22 5.65 5.80
N ILE A 56 7.01 5.11 4.61
CA ILE A 56 5.76 5.19 3.83
C ILE A 56 5.25 3.77 3.63
N ILE A 57 3.93 3.56 3.64
CA ILE A 57 3.34 2.22 3.47
C ILE A 57 2.50 2.15 2.21
N SER A 58 2.54 1.03 1.51
CA SER A 58 1.61 0.73 0.41
C SER A 58 1.10 -0.70 0.46
N MET A 59 -0.20 -0.90 0.30
CA MET A 59 -0.84 -2.20 0.15
C MET A 59 -1.34 -2.31 -1.29
N LYS A 60 -0.80 -3.25 -2.07
CA LYS A 60 -1.23 -3.44 -3.45
C LYS A 60 -1.90 -4.78 -3.66
N ALA A 61 -3.06 -4.76 -4.32
CA ALA A 61 -3.78 -5.94 -4.77
C ALA A 61 -4.39 -5.67 -6.15
N SER A 62 -4.60 -6.73 -6.94
CA SER A 62 -5.29 -6.66 -8.24
C SER A 62 -6.81 -6.56 -8.09
N ASN A 63 -7.36 -7.02 -6.96
CA ASN A 63 -8.76 -6.83 -6.61
C ASN A 63 -8.93 -5.52 -5.79
N PRO A 64 -9.63 -4.50 -6.32
CA PRO A 64 -9.85 -3.24 -5.61
C PRO A 64 -10.53 -3.41 -4.24
N GLN A 65 -11.44 -4.37 -4.08
CA GLN A 65 -12.13 -4.60 -2.82
C GLN A 65 -11.18 -5.07 -1.72
N VAL A 66 -10.27 -5.99 -2.07
CA VAL A 66 -9.23 -6.48 -1.14
C VAL A 66 -8.29 -5.34 -0.75
N MET A 67 -7.88 -4.52 -1.72
CA MET A 67 -7.02 -3.36 -1.47
C MET A 67 -7.68 -2.38 -0.48
N VAL A 68 -8.94 -1.97 -0.75
CA VAL A 68 -9.67 -1.03 0.10
C VAL A 68 -9.81 -1.57 1.53
N GLN A 69 -10.20 -2.85 1.67
CA GLN A 69 -10.30 -3.50 2.97
C GLN A 69 -8.96 -3.55 3.71
N ALA A 70 -7.87 -3.84 3.00
CA ALA A 70 -6.53 -3.90 3.58
C ALA A 70 -6.06 -2.54 4.12
N TYR A 71 -6.27 -1.44 3.39
CA TYR A 71 -5.90 -0.10 3.87
C TYR A 71 -6.72 0.32 5.10
N ARG A 72 -8.04 0.13 5.06
CA ARG A 72 -8.92 0.45 6.21
C ARG A 72 -8.51 -0.34 7.46
N LEU A 73 -8.22 -1.64 7.29
CA LEU A 73 -7.76 -2.49 8.38
C LEU A 73 -6.35 -2.10 8.87
N LEU A 74 -5.44 -1.75 7.96
CA LEU A 74 -4.09 -1.29 8.28
C LEU A 74 -4.14 -0.07 9.19
N ILE A 75 -4.94 0.94 8.84
CA ILE A 75 -5.09 2.16 9.64
C ILE A 75 -5.55 1.82 11.05
N ASN A 76 -6.64 1.04 11.17
CA ASN A 76 -7.16 0.66 12.48
C ASN A 76 -6.11 -0.10 13.33
N LYS A 77 -5.32 -0.98 12.71
CA LYS A 77 -4.26 -1.71 13.41
C LYS A 77 -3.09 -0.80 13.80
N MET A 78 -2.69 0.11 12.93
CA MET A 78 -1.64 1.09 13.24
C MET A 78 -2.06 1.99 14.40
N GLU A 79 -3.29 2.51 14.40
CA GLU A 79 -3.83 3.30 15.51
C GLU A 79 -3.80 2.53 16.83
N ASN A 80 -4.28 1.27 16.81
CA ASN A 80 -4.25 0.40 17.99
C ASN A 80 -2.83 0.13 18.53
N GLU A 81 -1.81 0.16 17.67
CA GLU A 81 -0.40 -0.01 18.04
C GLU A 81 0.33 1.33 18.26
N GLY A 82 -0.38 2.46 18.24
CA GLY A 82 0.20 3.80 18.38
C GLY A 82 1.21 4.09 17.28
N MET A 83 0.83 3.83 16.03
CA MET A 83 1.59 4.08 14.81
C MET A 83 0.76 4.93 13.85
N SER A 84 1.42 5.82 13.12
CA SER A 84 0.81 6.63 12.07
C SER A 84 1.88 6.95 11.03
N TYR A 85 1.69 6.47 9.81
CA TYR A 85 2.65 6.64 8.70
C TYR A 85 1.91 7.02 7.42
N PRO A 86 2.52 7.81 6.52
CA PRO A 86 1.93 8.14 5.23
C PRO A 86 1.62 6.90 4.38
N LEU A 87 0.51 6.97 3.66
CA LEU A 87 -0.02 5.91 2.81
C LEU A 87 0.14 6.26 1.34
N HIS A 88 0.87 5.41 0.62
CA HIS A 88 0.96 5.45 -0.83
C HIS A 88 -0.05 4.51 -1.46
N LEU A 89 -1.05 5.05 -2.15
CA LEU A 89 -2.09 4.31 -2.82
C LEU A 89 -1.67 3.87 -4.22
N GLY A 90 -2.03 2.65 -4.59
CA GLY A 90 -1.90 2.19 -5.97
C GLY A 90 -2.43 0.78 -6.17
N VAL A 91 -3.06 0.55 -7.32
CA VAL A 91 -3.54 -0.77 -7.75
C VAL A 91 -2.41 -1.48 -8.50
N THR A 92 -2.20 -2.78 -8.24
CA THR A 92 -1.29 -3.63 -9.04
C THR A 92 -2.08 -4.28 -10.16
N GLU A 93 -1.46 -4.47 -11.32
CA GLU A 93 -2.07 -5.21 -12.45
C GLU A 93 -3.47 -4.67 -12.81
N ALA A 94 -3.59 -3.34 -12.87
CA ALA A 94 -4.85 -2.72 -13.22
C ALA A 94 -5.37 -3.26 -14.58
N GLY A 95 -4.45 -3.54 -15.50
CA GLY A 95 -4.73 -4.03 -16.84
C GLY A 95 -4.34 -3.00 -17.89
N GLU A 96 -4.62 -3.30 -19.14
CA GLU A 96 -4.39 -2.38 -20.25
C GLU A 96 -5.63 -1.52 -20.51
N GLY A 97 -5.42 -0.26 -20.91
CA GLY A 97 -6.48 0.63 -21.35
C GLY A 97 -7.55 0.88 -20.29
N GLU A 98 -8.81 0.75 -20.68
CA GLU A 98 -9.96 1.19 -19.88
C GLU A 98 -10.18 0.36 -18.61
N ASP A 99 -9.91 -0.95 -18.64
CA ASP A 99 -10.07 -1.83 -17.46
C ASP A 99 -9.12 -1.42 -16.32
N GLY A 100 -7.88 -1.06 -16.67
CA GLY A 100 -6.90 -0.55 -15.70
C GLY A 100 -7.28 0.79 -15.11
N ARG A 101 -7.86 1.68 -15.91
CA ARG A 101 -8.37 2.97 -15.46
C ARG A 101 -9.55 2.80 -14.52
N ILE A 102 -10.53 1.97 -14.88
CA ILE A 102 -11.70 1.68 -14.05
C ILE A 102 -11.29 1.05 -12.71
N LYS A 103 -10.43 0.03 -12.69
CA LYS A 103 -9.99 -0.59 -11.43
C LYS A 103 -9.24 0.39 -10.54
N SER A 104 -8.36 1.19 -11.14
CA SER A 104 -7.63 2.23 -10.43
C SER A 104 -8.59 3.27 -9.84
N ALA A 105 -9.57 3.72 -10.63
CA ALA A 105 -10.54 4.71 -10.20
C ALA A 105 -11.43 4.20 -9.06
N VAL A 106 -11.94 2.97 -9.17
CA VAL A 106 -12.77 2.35 -8.12
C VAL A 106 -11.99 2.13 -6.84
N GLY A 107 -10.77 1.59 -6.93
CA GLY A 107 -9.97 1.27 -5.75
C GLY A 107 -9.41 2.49 -5.04
N ILE A 108 -8.80 3.40 -5.80
CA ILE A 108 -8.17 4.61 -5.25
C ILE A 108 -9.25 5.61 -4.86
N GLY A 109 -10.25 5.84 -5.72
CA GLY A 109 -11.34 6.80 -5.44
C GLY A 109 -12.12 6.46 -4.18
N ALA A 110 -12.39 5.18 -3.90
CA ALA A 110 -13.02 4.75 -2.66
C ALA A 110 -12.19 5.09 -1.41
N LEU A 111 -10.86 4.98 -1.49
CA LEU A 111 -9.98 5.35 -0.37
C LEU A 111 -9.88 6.87 -0.21
N LEU A 112 -9.79 7.61 -1.31
CA LEU A 112 -9.77 9.07 -1.26
C LEU A 112 -11.07 9.64 -0.69
N GLU A 113 -12.22 9.02 -0.99
CA GLU A 113 -13.52 9.40 -0.39
C GLU A 113 -13.56 9.17 1.13
N ASP A 114 -12.90 8.14 1.63
CA ASP A 114 -12.69 7.92 3.06
C ASP A 114 -11.71 8.93 3.71
N GLY A 115 -11.05 9.78 2.91
CA GLY A 115 -9.95 10.65 3.35
C GLY A 115 -8.62 9.92 3.56
N ILE A 116 -8.44 8.75 2.93
CA ILE A 116 -7.25 7.90 3.05
C ILE A 116 -6.33 8.13 1.85
N GLY A 117 -5.05 8.43 2.11
CA GLY A 117 -4.00 8.49 1.10
C GLY A 117 -3.21 9.80 1.10
N ASP A 118 -1.89 9.71 1.11
CA ASP A 118 -0.96 10.86 1.13
C ASP A 118 -0.23 11.04 -0.21
N THR A 119 -0.09 9.95 -0.95
CA THR A 119 0.46 9.93 -2.31
C THR A 119 -0.21 8.80 -3.08
N VAL A 120 -0.29 8.95 -4.40
CA VAL A 120 -1.01 8.04 -5.27
C VAL A 120 -0.21 7.74 -6.53
N ARG A 121 -0.32 6.52 -7.03
CA ARG A 121 0.12 6.15 -8.37
C ARG A 121 -0.90 5.23 -9.03
N VAL A 122 -1.40 5.66 -10.19
CA VAL A 122 -2.15 4.80 -11.10
C VAL A 122 -1.14 4.00 -11.90
N SER A 123 -1.20 2.66 -11.85
CA SER A 123 -0.24 1.80 -12.58
C SER A 123 -0.91 1.24 -13.82
N LEU A 124 -0.53 1.76 -14.99
CA LEU A 124 -0.99 1.27 -16.30
C LEU A 124 0.15 0.50 -17.00
N THR A 125 -0.20 -0.40 -17.92
CA THR A 125 0.79 -1.05 -18.81
C THR A 125 1.23 -0.12 -19.94
N GLU A 126 0.52 1.00 -20.15
CA GLU A 126 0.82 2.03 -21.14
C GLU A 126 2.04 2.88 -20.75
N GLU A 127 2.49 3.74 -21.67
CA GLU A 127 3.57 4.70 -21.38
C GLU A 127 3.25 5.58 -20.15
N PRO A 128 4.25 5.95 -19.35
CA PRO A 128 4.04 6.62 -18.06
C PRO A 128 3.34 7.97 -18.17
N GLU A 129 3.43 8.67 -19.31
CA GLU A 129 2.67 9.90 -19.54
C GLU A 129 1.14 9.71 -19.44
N PHE A 130 0.63 8.49 -19.62
CA PHE A 130 -0.79 8.18 -19.52
C PHE A 130 -1.26 7.93 -18.08
N GLU A 131 -0.36 7.75 -17.11
CA GLU A 131 -0.71 7.60 -15.68
C GLU A 131 -1.19 8.95 -15.09
N ILE A 132 -0.61 10.08 -15.51
CA ILE A 132 -0.87 11.41 -14.91
C ILE A 132 -2.27 11.98 -15.24
N PRO A 133 -2.77 11.93 -16.49
CA PRO A 133 -4.12 12.41 -16.80
C PRO A 133 -5.19 11.67 -16.00
N GLU A 134 -5.03 10.36 -15.81
CA GLU A 134 -5.97 9.53 -15.05
C GLU A 134 -6.05 9.97 -13.59
N LEU A 135 -4.89 10.25 -12.98
CA LEU A 135 -4.80 10.74 -11.60
C LEU A 135 -5.57 12.05 -11.37
N LYS A 136 -5.70 12.92 -12.37
CA LYS A 136 -6.44 14.18 -12.24
C LYS A 136 -7.95 14.03 -12.27
N LEU A 137 -8.44 12.84 -12.63
CA LEU A 137 -9.87 12.53 -12.69
C LEU A 137 -10.40 11.94 -11.38
N LEU A 138 -9.49 11.59 -10.45
CA LEU A 138 -9.77 11.10 -9.09
C LEU A 138 -9.94 12.26 -8.11
#